data_AF-A0A376MPG7-F1
#
_entry.id   AF-A0A376MPG7-F1
#
_cell.length_a   1.000
_cell.length_b   1.000
_cell.length_c   1.000
_cell.angle_alpha   90.00
_cell.angle_beta   90.00
_cell.angle_gamma   90.00
#
_symmetry.space_group_name_H-M   'P 1'
#
loop_
_entity.id
_entity.type
_entity.pdbx_description
1 polymer ?
#
loop_
_entity_poly.entity_id
_entity_poly.type
_entity_poly.pdbx_seq_one_letter_code
_entity_poly.pdbx_strand_id
1 'polypeptide(L)'
;MSFSHSSLSAHVKSHLTFLPEEIRQKILEHLRSVIQYEPVIGIMGKSGAGKSSLCNAIFQSRVCATHPLNGCTRQAHRLTFQPVNEE
;
A
#
# COMPACT_ATOMS: atom_id res chain seq x y z
N MET A 1 -6.76 -4.50 -3.22
CA MET A 1 -5.29 -4.54 -3.31
C MET A 1 -4.87 -5.98 -3.48
N SER A 2 -4.40 -6.37 -4.67
CA SER A 2 -3.71 -7.64 -4.89
C SER A 2 -2.23 -7.31 -4.93
N PHE A 3 -1.60 -7.15 -3.75
CA PHE A 3 -0.15 -7.34 -3.70
C PHE A 3 0.09 -8.73 -4.29
N SER A 4 1.03 -8.88 -5.24
CA SER A 4 1.38 -10.16 -5.87
C SER A 4 1.70 -11.21 -4.80
N HIS A 5 0.64 -11.84 -4.29
CA HIS A 5 0.62 -12.71 -3.12
C HIS A 5 1.02 -14.12 -3.49
N SER A 6 1.32 -14.36 -4.77
CA SER A 6 1.74 -15.67 -5.30
C SER A 6 2.96 -16.17 -4.54
N SER A 7 3.97 -15.33 -4.29
CA SER A 7 5.18 -15.79 -3.62
C SER A 7 4.97 -16.15 -2.14
N LEU A 8 4.42 -15.26 -1.30
CA LEU A 8 4.21 -15.57 0.12
C LEU A 8 3.20 -16.72 0.31
N SER A 9 2.10 -16.70 -0.45
CA SER A 9 1.11 -17.78 -0.36
C SER A 9 1.66 -19.10 -0.90
N ALA A 10 2.55 -19.10 -1.91
CA ALA A 10 3.21 -20.31 -2.38
C ALA A 10 4.17 -20.90 -1.33
N HIS A 11 5.01 -20.06 -0.70
CA HIS A 11 5.92 -20.52 0.36
C HIS A 11 5.15 -21.05 1.57
N VAL A 12 4.11 -20.33 2.02
CA VAL A 12 3.26 -20.80 3.12
C VAL A 12 2.55 -22.10 2.73
N LYS A 13 2.02 -22.21 1.50
CA LYS A 13 1.40 -23.45 1.00
C LYS A 13 2.37 -24.62 0.99
N SER A 14 3.63 -24.43 0.57
CA SER A 14 4.62 -25.52 0.55
C SER A 14 4.93 -26.04 1.95
N HIS A 15 4.88 -25.18 2.97
CA HIS A 15 5.06 -25.57 4.37
C HIS A 15 3.81 -26.19 5.01
N LEU A 16 2.62 -26.08 4.41
CA LEU A 16 1.36 -26.64 4.91
C LEU A 16 0.92 -27.88 4.12
N THR A 17 1.82 -28.50 3.35
CA THR A 17 1.54 -29.68 2.51
C THR A 17 1.16 -30.91 3.33
N PHE A 18 1.65 -31.00 4.58
CA PHE A 18 1.37 -32.10 5.51
C PHE A 18 -0.04 -32.06 6.13
N LEU A 19 -0.78 -30.96 5.95
CA LEU A 19 -2.13 -30.79 6.47
C LEU A 19 -3.20 -31.15 5.43
N PRO A 20 -4.38 -31.63 5.86
CA PRO A 20 -5.57 -31.73 5.02
C PRO A 20 -5.90 -30.39 4.33
N GLU A 21 -6.45 -30.45 3.12
CA GLU A 21 -6.75 -29.27 2.30
C GLU A 21 -7.67 -28.28 3.04
N GLU A 22 -8.67 -28.79 3.76
CA GLU A 22 -9.62 -27.96 4.51
C GLU A 22 -8.93 -27.12 5.59
N ILE A 23 -7.95 -27.69 6.29
CA ILE A 23 -7.19 -26.99 7.32
C ILE A 23 -6.24 -25.97 6.67
N ARG A 24 -5.57 -26.36 5.59
CA ARG A 24 -4.69 -25.47 4.82
C ARG A 24 -5.45 -24.24 4.30
N GLN A 25 -6.65 -24.42 3.75
CA GLN A 25 -7.47 -23.31 3.27
C GLN A 25 -7.88 -22.37 4.42
N LYS A 26 -8.35 -22.92 5.55
CA LYS A 26 -8.69 -22.11 6.73
C LYS A 26 -7.51 -21.29 7.25
N ILE A 27 -6.32 -21.88 7.31
CA ILE A 27 -5.10 -21.17 7.72
C ILE A 27 -4.79 -20.02 6.75
N LEU A 28 -4.85 -20.27 5.44
CA LEU A 28 -4.58 -19.25 4.43
C LEU A 28 -5.61 -18.12 4.45
N GLU A 29 -6.90 -18.45 4.62
CA GLU A 29 -7.96 -17.46 4.80
C GLU A 29 -7.72 -16.60 6.04
N HIS A 30 -7.36 -17.23 7.16
CA HIS A 30 -7.07 -16.51 8.39
C HIS A 30 -5.85 -15.60 8.23
N LEU A 31 -4.77 -16.10 7.65
CA LEU A 31 -3.57 -15.30 7.37
C LEU A 31 -3.88 -14.12 6.46
N ARG A 32 -4.70 -14.32 5.42
CA ARG A 32 -5.17 -13.21 4.58
C ARG A 32 -5.94 -12.19 5.42
N SER A 33 -6.86 -12.62 6.27
CA SER A 33 -7.65 -11.70 7.10
C SER A 33 -6.81 -10.88 8.09
N VAL A 34 -5.71 -11.45 8.59
CA VAL A 34 -4.85 -10.81 9.60
C VAL A 34 -3.77 -9.94 8.97
N ILE A 35 -3.22 -10.34 7.82
CA ILE A 35 -2.08 -9.66 7.20
C ILE A 35 -2.54 -8.58 6.20
N GLN A 36 -3.77 -8.66 5.71
CA GLN A 36 -4.31 -7.71 4.74
C GLN A 36 -4.75 -6.41 5.41
N TYR A 37 -3.80 -5.51 5.65
CA TYR A 37 -4.07 -4.14 6.03
C TYR A 37 -3.66 -3.17 4.90
N GLU A 38 -4.33 -2.02 4.83
CA GLU A 38 -3.93 -0.92 3.96
C GLU A 38 -3.04 0.04 4.79
N PRO A 39 -1.72 0.12 4.53
CA PRO A 39 -0.88 1.09 5.23
C PRO A 39 -1.31 2.52 4.87
N VAL A 40 -1.58 3.34 5.88
CA VAL A 40 -1.93 4.75 5.71
C VAL A 40 -0.84 5.62 6.34
N ILE A 41 -0.24 6.50 5.55
CA ILE A 41 0.82 7.41 5.99
C ILE A 41 0.25 8.84 6.04
N GLY A 42 0.25 9.45 7.23
CA GLY A 42 -0.10 10.85 7.40
C GLY A 42 1.11 11.77 7.23
N ILE A 43 1.07 12.69 6.26
CA ILE A 43 2.13 13.69 6.04
C ILE A 43 1.61 15.06 6.48
N MET A 44 2.11 15.58 7.60
CA MET A 44 1.70 16.86 8.20
C MET A 44 2.90 17.80 8.41
N GLY A 45 2.63 19.10 8.59
CA GLY A 45 3.67 20.12 8.82
C GLY A 45 3.31 21.50 8.26
N LYS A 46 4.11 22.52 8.60
CA LYS A 46 3.93 23.93 8.18
C LYS A 46 3.84 24.08 6.65
N SER A 47 3.21 25.15 6.18
CA SER A 47 3.21 25.51 4.74
C SER A 47 4.66 25.70 4.26
N GLY A 48 4.96 25.30 3.03
CA GLY A 48 6.31 25.39 2.45
C GLY A 48 7.30 24.29 2.87
N ALA A 49 6.98 23.43 3.84
CA ALA A 49 7.89 22.36 4.31
C ALA A 49 8.11 21.19 3.32
N GLY A 50 7.62 21.28 2.09
CA GLY A 50 7.87 20.27 1.05
C GLY A 50 6.97 19.02 1.05
N LYS A 51 5.88 19.00 1.85
CA LYS A 51 4.96 17.83 1.96
C LYS A 51 4.44 17.30 0.61
N SER A 52 3.94 18.20 -0.25
CA SER A 52 3.43 17.84 -1.59
C SER A 52 4.54 17.35 -2.52
N SER A 53 5.76 17.88 -2.38
CA SER A 53 6.94 17.42 -3.13
C SER A 53 7.36 16.02 -2.69
N LEU A 54 7.37 15.74 -1.38
CA LEU A 54 7.61 14.41 -0.84
C LEU A 54 6.56 13.40 -1.34
N CYS A 55 5.29 13.80 -1.34
CA CYS A 55 4.22 12.96 -1.88
C CYS A 55 4.47 12.60 -3.36
N ASN A 56 4.80 13.58 -4.20
CA ASN A 56 5.13 13.32 -5.61
C ASN A 56 6.33 12.38 -5.78
N ALA A 57 7.34 12.48 -4.89
CA ALA A 57 8.48 11.57 -4.90
C ALA A 57 8.08 10.13 -4.53
N ILE A 58 7.22 9.96 -3.50
CA ILE A 58 6.72 8.65 -3.08
C ILE A 58 5.91 7.99 -4.21
N PHE A 59 5.04 8.73 -4.87
CA PHE A 59 4.22 8.23 -5.98
C PHE A 59 4.95 8.23 -7.33
N GLN A 60 6.21 8.67 -7.38
CA GLN A 60 7.03 8.85 -8.58
C GLN A 60 6.27 9.56 -9.73
N SER A 61 5.35 10.46 -9.39
CA SER A 61 4.43 11.12 -10.32
C SER A 61 3.91 12.43 -9.74
N ARG A 62 3.42 13.34 -10.59
CA ARG A 62 2.86 14.64 -10.17
C ARG A 62 1.40 14.51 -9.71
N VAL A 63 1.18 13.85 -8.56
CA VAL A 63 -0.15 13.66 -7.95
C VAL A 63 -0.61 14.86 -7.12
N CYS A 64 0.32 15.61 -6.51
CA CYS A 64 0.06 16.78 -5.70
C CYS A 64 0.57 18.06 -6.38
N ALA A 65 -0.24 19.13 -6.33
CA ALA A 65 0.20 20.45 -6.76
C ALA A 65 1.33 21.00 -5.87
N THR A 66 2.36 21.54 -6.50
CA THR A 66 3.52 22.18 -5.85
C THR A 66 3.79 23.55 -6.49
N HIS A 67 4.09 24.55 -5.68
CA HIS A 67 4.51 25.87 -6.14
C HIS A 67 5.52 26.46 -5.15
N PRO A 68 6.63 27.05 -5.62
CA PRO A 68 7.68 27.57 -4.74
C PRO A 68 7.28 28.77 -3.85
N LEU A 69 6.23 29.51 -4.21
CA LEU A 69 5.85 30.76 -3.55
C LEU A 69 4.44 30.70 -2.92
N ASN A 70 3.56 29.85 -3.46
CA ASN A 70 2.16 29.79 -3.08
C ASN A 70 1.86 28.51 -2.31
N GLY A 71 1.13 28.63 -1.20
CA GLY A 71 0.61 27.45 -0.50
C GLY A 71 -0.43 26.72 -1.37
N CYS A 72 -0.12 25.49 -1.79
CA CYS A 72 -0.94 24.73 -2.74
C CYS A 72 -1.98 23.80 -2.09
N THR A 73 -1.92 23.59 -0.77
CA THR A 73 -2.78 22.63 -0.07
C THR A 73 -3.58 23.36 1.00
N ARG A 74 -4.91 23.43 0.82
CA ARG A 74 -5.85 24.06 1.77
C ARG A 74 -6.73 23.04 2.50
N GLN A 75 -6.78 21.79 2.02
CA GLN A 75 -7.52 20.68 2.62
C GLN A 75 -6.67 19.42 2.64
N ALA A 76 -6.99 18.48 3.54
CA ALA A 76 -6.35 17.18 3.58
C ALA A 76 -6.61 16.42 2.26
N HIS A 77 -5.60 15.73 1.75
CA HIS A 77 -5.70 14.91 0.56
C HIS A 77 -5.42 13.46 0.90
N ARG A 78 -6.28 12.56 0.43
CA ARG A 78 -6.08 11.11 0.54
C ARG A 78 -5.75 10.58 -0.85
N LEU A 79 -4.56 10.00 -0.97
CA LEU A 79 -4.08 9.37 -2.20
C LEU A 79 -3.85 7.90 -1.93
N THR A 80 -4.34 7.05 -2.82
CA THR A 80 -4.18 5.59 -2.74
C THR A 80 -3.27 5.14 -3.87
N PHE A 81 -2.21 4.42 -3.53
CA PHE A 81 -1.33 3.81 -4.53
C PHE A 81 -2.05 2.61 -5.16
N GLN A 82 -2.16 2.63 -6.48
CA GLN A 82 -2.58 1.46 -7.25
C GLN A 82 -1.34 0.86 -7.92
N PRO A 83 -0.88 -0.33 -7.50
CA PRO A 83 0.16 -1.02 -8.24
C PRO A 83 -0.35 -1.28 -9.66
N VAL A 84 0.46 -0.95 -10.66
CA VAL A 84 0.20 -1.35 -12.05
C VAL A 84 0.27 -2.87 -12.07
N ASN A 85 -0.81 -3.54 -12.48
CA ASN A 85 -0.75 -4.97 -12.76
C ASN A 85 0.11 -5.11 -14.02
N GLU A 86 1.34 -5.59 -13.88
CA GLU A 86 2.08 -6.11 -15.03
C GLU A 86 1.31 -7.34 -15.52
N GLU A 87 0.81 -7.29 -16.77
CA GLU A 87 0.22 -8.43 -17.47
C GLU A 87 1.22 -9.57 -17.66
#